data_AF-A0A0Q7U1P1-F1
#
_entry.id   AF-A0A0Q7U1P1-F1
#
_cell.length_a   1.000
_cell.length_b   1.000
_cell.length_c   1.000
_cell.angle_alpha   90.00
_cell.angle_beta   90.00
_cell.angle_gamma   90.00
#
_symmetry.space_group_name_H-M   'P 1'
#
loop_
_entity.id
_entity.type
_entity.pdbx_description
1 polymer ?
#
loop_
_entity_poly.entity_id
_entity_poly.type
_entity_poly.pdbx_seq_one_letter_code
_entity_poly.pdbx_strand_id
1 'polypeptide(L)'
;MFGQLGIEGDDAFEFIEAFANRFSVDMSGYRWYFHHAEERVNTGSLFFRSPDQRVERIAITPDILAEAIRTKQWPLQYPTHRLQSVRWDIRLNQALVVVPLFLLALWVWRRFVS
;
A
#
# COMPACT_ATOMS: atom_id res chain seq x y z
N MET A 1 8.51 -12.58 -12.03
CA MET A 1 9.50 -12.63 -10.93
C MET A 1 8.83 -12.65 -9.57
N PHE A 2 8.29 -11.56 -9.01
CA PHE A 2 7.78 -11.56 -7.62
C PHE A 2 6.61 -12.53 -7.38
N GLY A 3 5.51 -12.40 -8.12
CA GLY A 3 4.39 -13.35 -8.01
C GLY A 3 4.70 -14.79 -8.45
N GLN A 4 5.80 -15.02 -9.18
CA GLN A 4 6.27 -16.38 -9.51
C GLN A 4 7.13 -16.99 -8.39
N LEU A 5 7.73 -16.14 -7.55
CA LEU A 5 8.59 -16.51 -6.43
C LEU A 5 7.83 -16.47 -5.09
N GLY A 6 6.52 -16.16 -5.11
CA GLY A 6 5.72 -16.00 -3.90
C GLY A 6 6.05 -14.74 -3.09
N ILE A 7 6.83 -13.81 -3.66
CA ILE A 7 7.20 -12.55 -3.01
C ILE A 7 6.03 -11.57 -3.22
N GLU A 8 5.15 -11.45 -2.23
CA GLU A 8 3.99 -10.54 -2.26
C GLU A 8 3.91 -9.75 -0.94
N GLY A 9 3.01 -8.77 -0.88
CA GLY A 9 2.74 -8.05 0.38
C GLY A 9 3.98 -7.42 1.01
N ASP A 10 4.15 -7.65 2.32
CA ASP A 10 5.25 -7.16 3.13
C ASP A 10 6.60 -7.78 2.67
N ASP A 11 6.65 -9.03 2.22
CA ASP A 11 7.89 -9.63 1.67
C ASP A 11 8.42 -8.85 0.45
N ALA A 12 7.50 -8.39 -0.41
CA ALA A 12 7.86 -7.56 -1.56
C ALA A 12 8.34 -6.17 -1.15
N PHE A 13 7.76 -5.63 -0.07
CA PHE A 13 8.15 -4.36 0.54
C PHE A 13 9.54 -4.44 1.15
N GLU A 14 9.81 -5.48 1.94
CA GLU A 14 11.11 -5.72 2.56
C GLU A 14 12.19 -5.93 1.49
N PHE A 15 11.89 -6.69 0.44
CA PHE A 15 12.82 -6.89 -0.67
C PHE A 15 13.21 -5.56 -1.33
N ILE A 16 12.21 -4.73 -1.68
CA ILE A 16 12.48 -3.50 -2.44
C ILE A 16 13.17 -2.44 -1.58
N GLU A 17 12.85 -2.39 -0.29
CA GLU A 17 13.54 -1.52 0.67
C GLU A 17 15.00 -1.96 0.87
N ALA A 18 15.25 -3.25 1.07
CA ALA A 18 16.60 -3.79 1.17
C ALA A 18 17.42 -3.54 -0.11
N PHE A 19 16.80 -3.70 -1.28
CA PHE A 19 17.41 -3.38 -2.58
C PHE A 19 17.78 -1.89 -2.67
N ALA A 20 16.85 -0.98 -2.38
CA ALA A 20 17.06 0.46 -2.46
C ALA A 20 18.20 0.90 -1.53
N ASN A 21 18.21 0.41 -0.29
CA ASN A 21 19.24 0.70 0.69
C ASN A 21 20.61 0.14 0.28
N ARG A 22 20.65 -1.11 -0.18
CA ARG A 22 21.90 -1.80 -0.55
C ARG A 22 22.61 -1.13 -1.72
N PHE A 23 21.86 -0.65 -2.71
CA PHE A 23 22.41 -0.09 -3.94
C PHE A 23 22.29 1.44 -4.04
N SER A 24 21.71 2.08 -3.02
CA SER A 24 21.47 3.53 -2.96
C SER A 24 20.68 4.03 -4.18
N VAL A 25 19.56 3.37 -4.47
CA VAL A 25 18.66 3.70 -5.59
C VAL A 25 17.57 4.65 -5.11
N ASP A 26 17.36 5.75 -5.82
CA ASP A 26 16.19 6.61 -5.61
C ASP A 26 14.90 5.90 -6.04
N MET A 27 14.03 5.65 -5.08
CA MET A 27 12.73 5.00 -5.27
C MET A 27 11.57 6.00 -5.34
N SER A 28 11.81 7.31 -5.47
CA SER A 28 10.76 8.34 -5.56
C SER A 28 9.72 8.05 -6.66
N GLY A 29 10.18 7.47 -7.76
CA GLY A 29 9.36 7.01 -8.88
C GLY A 29 8.61 5.69 -8.64
N TYR A 30 9.00 4.88 -7.65
CA TYR A 30 8.42 3.56 -7.40
C TYR A 30 6.94 3.63 -7.01
N ARG A 31 6.14 2.70 -7.54
CA ARG A 31 4.69 2.58 -7.27
C ARG A 31 4.36 1.13 -6.93
N TRP A 32 4.39 0.80 -5.64
CA TRP A 32 4.21 -0.55 -5.10
C TRP A 32 2.98 -1.29 -5.66
N TYR A 33 1.87 -0.59 -5.85
CA TYR A 33 0.59 -1.16 -6.29
C TYR A 33 0.59 -1.68 -7.73
N PHE A 34 1.61 -1.36 -8.53
CA PHE A 34 1.82 -2.03 -9.82
C PHE A 34 2.55 -3.37 -9.69
N HIS A 35 3.24 -3.64 -8.58
CA HIS A 35 4.21 -4.72 -8.48
C HIS A 35 3.80 -5.86 -7.56
N HIS A 36 3.07 -5.57 -6.49
CA HIS A 36 2.62 -6.57 -5.53
C HIS A 36 1.29 -6.15 -4.89
N ALA A 37 0.60 -7.13 -4.28
CA ALA A 37 -0.70 -6.90 -3.66
C ALA A 37 -0.57 -6.12 -2.35
N GLU A 38 -1.64 -5.43 -1.95
CA GLU A 38 -1.77 -4.87 -0.59
C GLU A 38 -2.04 -6.03 0.38
N GLU A 39 -1.16 -6.24 1.37
CA GLU A 39 -1.35 -7.34 2.34
C GLU A 39 -2.42 -7.02 3.40
N ARG A 40 -2.64 -5.74 3.68
CA ARG A 40 -3.60 -5.31 4.70
C ARG A 40 -5.03 -5.37 4.17
N VAL A 41 -5.67 -6.52 4.35
CA VAL A 41 -7.13 -6.64 4.24
C VAL A 41 -7.76 -5.93 5.43
N ASN A 42 -8.59 -4.91 5.17
CA ASN A 42 -9.37 -4.22 6.19
C ASN A 42 -10.86 -4.36 5.89
N THR A 43 -11.75 -4.17 6.86
CA THR A 43 -13.20 -4.32 6.65
C THR A 43 -13.74 -3.42 5.53
N GLY A 44 -13.08 -2.29 5.26
CA GLY A 44 -13.41 -1.40 4.14
C GLY A 44 -13.00 -1.94 2.77
N SER A 45 -11.98 -2.80 2.67
CA SER A 45 -11.57 -3.40 1.39
C SER A 45 -12.58 -4.40 0.82
N LEU A 46 -13.55 -4.84 1.64
CA LEU A 46 -14.72 -5.59 1.18
C LEU A 46 -15.65 -4.76 0.29
N PHE A 47 -15.69 -3.44 0.48
CA PHE A 47 -16.59 -2.53 -0.23
C PHE A 47 -15.86 -1.66 -1.27
N PHE A 48 -14.54 -1.52 -1.16
CA PHE A 48 -13.72 -0.71 -2.05
C PHE A 48 -12.48 -1.47 -2.51
N ARG A 49 -12.28 -1.54 -3.83
CA ARG A 49 -11.07 -2.17 -4.41
C ARG A 49 -9.81 -1.46 -3.94
N SER A 50 -8.78 -2.19 -3.55
CA SER A 50 -7.46 -1.62 -3.21
C SER A 50 -6.75 -1.06 -4.47
N PRO A 51 -5.73 -0.21 -4.34
CA PRO A 51 -5.02 0.38 -5.48
C PRO A 51 -4.44 -0.66 -6.46
N ASP A 52 -3.91 -1.76 -5.96
CA ASP A 52 -3.32 -2.87 -6.74
C ASP A 52 -4.36 -3.63 -7.57
N GLN A 53 -5.62 -3.67 -7.11
CA GLN A 53 -6.74 -4.28 -7.86
C GLN A 53 -7.27 -3.39 -8.99
N ARG A 54 -6.76 -2.16 -9.12
CA ARG A 54 -7.24 -1.16 -10.11
C ARG A 54 -6.24 -0.92 -11.24
N VAL A 55 -5.09 -1.58 -11.22
CA VAL A 55 -4.04 -1.44 -12.23
C VAL A 55 -3.62 -2.80 -12.75
N GLU A 56 -3.04 -2.81 -13.95
CA GLU A 56 -2.41 -4.01 -14.49
C GLU A 56 -1.06 -4.26 -13.78
N ARG A 57 -0.81 -5.50 -13.37
CA ARG A 57 0.42 -5.88 -12.66
C ARG A 57 1.62 -5.82 -13.61
N ILE A 58 2.64 -5.08 -13.21
CA ILE A 58 3.93 -5.00 -13.90
C ILE A 58 4.94 -5.83 -13.11
N ALA A 59 5.49 -6.86 -13.73
CA ALA A 59 6.52 -7.67 -13.10
C ALA A 59 7.84 -6.88 -12.97
N ILE A 60 8.47 -6.95 -11.80
CA ILE A 60 9.87 -6.53 -11.64
C ILE A 60 10.75 -7.58 -12.31
N THR A 61 11.69 -7.16 -13.16
CA THR A 61 12.63 -8.05 -13.85
C THR A 61 14.06 -7.75 -13.40
N PRO A 62 15.00 -8.70 -13.55
CA PRO A 62 16.42 -8.45 -13.27
C PRO A 62 16.97 -7.25 -14.06
N ASP A 63 16.53 -7.05 -15.30
CA ASP A 63 16.95 -5.92 -16.13
C ASP A 63 16.52 -4.57 -15.54
N ILE A 64 15.30 -4.48 -15.00
CA ILE A 64 14.81 -3.28 -14.30
C ILE A 64 15.69 -3.00 -13.08
N LEU A 65 16.04 -4.03 -12.30
CA LEU A 65 16.89 -3.87 -11.12
C LEU A 65 18.32 -3.47 -11.52
N ALA A 66 18.90 -4.08 -12.56
CA ALA A 66 20.22 -3.73 -13.07
C ALA A 66 20.26 -2.29 -13.57
N GLU A 67 19.22 -1.85 -14.29
CA GLU A 67 19.10 -0.48 -14.77
C GLU A 67 18.95 0.51 -13.62
N ALA A 68 18.17 0.17 -12.59
CA ALA A 68 18.01 0.99 -11.40
C ALA A 68 19.33 1.16 -10.65
N ILE A 69 20.13 0.09 -10.54
CA ILE A 69 21.48 0.15 -9.94
C ILE A 69 22.41 1.05 -10.76
N ARG A 70 22.38 0.91 -12.10
CA ARG A 70 23.23 1.67 -13.03
C ARG A 70 22.93 3.17 -12.98
N THR A 71 21.64 3.52 -12.97
CA THR A 71 21.17 4.91 -13.03
C THR A 71 20.95 5.55 -11.67
N LYS A 72 20.99 4.75 -10.59
CA LYS A 72 20.69 5.17 -9.21
C LYS A 72 19.27 5.69 -9.01
N GLN A 73 18.34 5.32 -9.88
CA GLN A 73 16.94 5.74 -9.81
C GLN A 73 16.02 4.64 -10.36
N TRP A 74 14.79 4.57 -9.86
CA TRP A 74 13.79 3.64 -10.38
C TRP A 74 13.42 3.99 -11.84
N PRO A 75 13.65 3.09 -12.82
CA PRO A 75 13.63 3.48 -14.24
C PRO A 75 12.24 3.42 -14.89
N LEU A 76 11.24 2.83 -14.22
CA LEU A 76 9.92 2.64 -14.82
C LEU A 76 9.11 3.92 -14.84
N GLN A 77 8.53 4.19 -16.01
CA GLN A 77 7.42 5.12 -16.17
C GLN A 77 6.11 4.33 -16.18
N TYR A 78 5.19 4.72 -15.30
CA TYR A 78 3.90 4.05 -15.19
C TYR A 78 2.88 4.70 -16.13
N PRO A 79 1.94 3.91 -16.67
CA PRO A 79 0.85 4.46 -17.47
C PRO A 79 0.03 5.46 -16.65
N THR A 80 -0.59 6.42 -17.33
CA THR A 80 -1.52 7.35 -16.69
C THR A 80 -2.65 6.58 -16.03
N HIS A 81 -2.77 6.71 -14.71
CA HIS A 81 -3.76 6.02 -13.91
C HIS A 81 -4.37 7.02 -12.92
N ARG A 82 -5.65 6.83 -12.60
CA ARG A 82 -6.34 7.62 -11.58
C ARG A 82 -6.46 6.79 -10.31
N LEU A 83 -5.59 7.04 -9.34
CA LEU A 83 -5.91 6.70 -7.96
C LEU A 83 -6.91 7.72 -7.44
N GLN A 84 -7.95 7.24 -6.77
CA GLN A 84 -8.82 8.14 -6.01
C GLN A 84 -7.96 8.75 -4.90
N SER A 85 -7.97 10.08 -4.78
CA SER A 85 -7.22 10.81 -3.75
C SER A 85 -7.70 10.46 -2.34
N VAL A 86 -8.89 9.90 -2.19
CA VAL A 86 -9.51 9.51 -0.93
C VAL A 86 -9.57 7.99 -0.80
N ARG A 87 -8.88 7.46 0.22
CA ARG A 87 -9.00 6.07 0.67
C ARG A 87 -10.25 5.88 1.52
N TRP A 88 -11.39 5.66 0.88
CA TRP A 88 -12.68 5.45 1.55
C TRP A 88 -12.70 4.20 2.44
N ASP A 89 -11.92 3.19 2.10
CA ASP A 89 -11.66 2.01 2.93
C ASP A 89 -11.11 2.39 4.31
N ILE A 90 -10.08 3.25 4.34
CA ILE A 90 -9.50 3.76 5.59
C ILE A 90 -10.50 4.62 6.36
N ARG A 91 -11.25 5.50 5.67
CA ARG A 91 -12.22 6.39 6.32
C ARG A 91 -13.36 5.61 6.98
N LEU A 92 -13.86 4.57 6.31
CA LEU A 92 -14.88 3.68 6.87
C LEU A 92 -14.34 2.95 8.10
N ASN A 93 -13.12 2.40 8.01
CA ASN A 93 -12.50 1.71 9.14
C ASN A 93 -12.29 2.63 10.34
N GLN A 94 -11.86 3.87 10.11
CA GLN A 94 -11.74 4.89 11.16
C GLN A 94 -13.09 5.22 11.81
N ALA A 95 -14.16 5.37 11.02
CA ALA A 95 -15.49 5.65 11.55
C ALA A 95 -16.01 4.49 12.43
N LEU A 96 -15.77 3.24 12.01
CA LEU A 96 -16.14 2.04 12.78
C LEU A 96 -15.44 1.94 14.13
N VAL A 97 -14.27 2.56 14.31
CA VAL A 97 -13.55 2.59 15.60
C VAL A 97 -13.92 3.82 16.42
N VAL A 98 -13.95 5.01 15.80
CA VAL A 98 -14.14 6.28 16.51
C VAL A 98 -15.57 6.45 17.01
N VAL A 99 -16.58 6.05 16.24
CA VAL A 99 -17.99 6.23 16.62
C VAL A 99 -18.35 5.42 17.88
N PRO A 100 -18.03 4.11 17.99
CA PRO A 100 -18.32 3.35 19.21
C PRO A 100 -17.57 3.87 20.43
N LEU A 101 -16.30 4.28 20.29
CA LEU A 101 -15.52 4.85 21.39
C LEU A 101 -16.15 6.16 21.89
N PHE A 102 -16.59 7.01 20.98
CA PHE A 102 -17.28 8.26 21.33
C PHE A 102 -18.62 7.99 22.04
N LEU A 103 -19.42 7.04 21.54
CA LEU A 103 -20.68 6.65 22.17
C LEU A 103 -20.46 6.04 23.56
N LEU A 104 -19.42 5.21 23.72
CA LEU A 104 -19.04 4.65 25.01
C LEU A 104 -18.62 5.74 26.00
N ALA A 105 -17.80 6.70 25.57
CA ALA A 105 -17.38 7.83 26.40
C ALA A 105 -18.57 8.67 26.85
N LEU A 106 -19.51 8.96 25.94
CA LEU A 106 -20.76 9.64 26.27
C LEU A 106 -21.61 8.84 27.26
N TRP A 107 -21.72 7.53 27.08
CA TRP A 107 -22.47 6.66 27.98
C TRP A 107 -21.86 6.66 29.40
N VAL A 108 -20.54 6.51 29.52
CA VAL A 108 -19.82 6.57 30.80
C VAL A 108 -20.02 7.93 31.46
N TRP A 109 -19.87 9.03 30.71
CA TRP A 109 -20.09 10.37 31.23
C TRP A 109 -21.50 10.55 31.80
N ARG A 110 -22.53 10.14 31.05
CA ARG A 110 -23.94 10.22 31.49
C ARG A 110 -24.24 9.32 32.70
N ARG A 111 -23.46 8.26 32.91
CA ARG A 111 -23.71 7.28 33.98
C ARG A 111 -23.04 7.64 35.31
N PHE A 112 -21.93 8.38 35.27
CA PHE A 112 -21.07 8.64 36.43
C PHE A 112 -20.83 10.12 36.76
N VAL A 113 -21.09 11.04 35.82
CA VAL A 113 -20.84 12.48 36.01
C VAL A 113 -22.13 13.32 35.98
N SER A 114 -23.18 12.84 35.29
CA SER A 114 -24.54 13.40 35.37
C SER A 114 -25.38 12.68 36.42
#